data_AF-A0AA97B9R3-F1
#
_entry.id   AF-A0AA97B9R3-F1
#
_cell.length_a   1.000
_cell.length_b   1.000
_cell.length_c   1.000
_cell.angle_alpha   90.00
_cell.angle_beta   90.00
_cell.angle_gamma   90.00
#
_symmetry.space_group_name_H-M   'P 1'
#
loop_
_entity.id
_entity.type
_entity.pdbx_description
1 polymer ?
#
loop_
_entity_poly.entity_id
_entity_poly.type
_entity_poly.pdbx_seq_one_letter_code
_entity_poly.pdbx_strand_id
1 'polypeptide(L)'
;MPWTLPKIFPALTVLSALALPSLALQPGFAADPPSPQRSSALQRLGQMFSPEIQSTIGACLEQGKVDVAAGPTSSGAVRCGDGSTTSVPYAAYVATVSDVLTASSLVGFRAVLQSNSGVSPEMLRMFVNSPQGGIVLRQAVQTAITQSELLPATATASTDILTDAVLTRLLPSLQDPTTLDTLLGTPEQYSQVVREFCTAPGMSVEQAKSRLPLNELQLYAICIQESGVADEVLRLGGR
;
A
#
# COMPACT_ATOMS: atom_id res chain seq x y z
N MET A 1 -14.55 -10.11 -16.96
CA MET A 1 -14.03 -10.83 -15.77
C MET A 1 -13.91 -9.82 -14.64
N PRO A 2 -14.32 -10.13 -13.39
CA PRO A 2 -14.12 -9.20 -12.29
C PRO A 2 -12.61 -9.11 -12.02
N TRP A 3 -12.05 -7.92 -12.20
CA TRP A 3 -10.66 -7.61 -11.90
C TRP A 3 -10.44 -7.86 -10.40
N THR A 4 -9.75 -8.94 -10.03
CA THR A 4 -9.27 -9.09 -8.66
C THR A 4 -8.06 -8.19 -8.52
N LEU A 5 -8.19 -7.10 -7.76
CA LEU A 5 -6.99 -6.31 -7.48
C LEU A 5 -5.93 -7.21 -6.84
N PRO A 6 -4.66 -6.98 -7.21
CA PRO A 6 -3.54 -7.78 -6.73
C PRO A 6 -3.47 -7.85 -5.20
N LYS A 7 -2.83 -8.92 -4.70
CA LYS A 7 -2.69 -9.32 -3.28
C LYS A 7 -1.83 -8.35 -2.45
N ILE A 8 -1.61 -7.14 -2.97
CA ILE A 8 -0.66 -6.13 -2.52
C ILE A 8 -0.96 -5.63 -1.11
N PHE A 9 -2.19 -5.16 -0.92
CA PHE A 9 -2.63 -4.42 0.24
C PHE A 9 -2.61 -5.27 1.52
N PRO A 10 -3.17 -6.50 1.55
CA PRO A 10 -3.12 -7.29 2.77
C PRO A 10 -1.69 -7.69 3.11
N ALA A 11 -0.83 -7.94 2.12
CA ALA A 11 0.56 -8.32 2.37
C ALA A 11 1.31 -7.21 3.11
N LEU A 12 1.21 -5.93 2.71
CA LEU A 12 1.90 -4.85 3.43
C LEU A 12 1.28 -4.57 4.79
N THR A 13 -0.05 -4.60 4.91
CA THR A 13 -0.73 -4.41 6.20
C THR A 13 -0.36 -5.54 7.19
N VAL A 14 -0.29 -6.79 6.73
CA VAL A 14 0.14 -7.97 7.52
C VAL A 14 1.63 -7.89 7.87
N LEU A 15 2.51 -7.64 6.90
CA LEU A 15 3.96 -7.61 7.12
C LEU A 15 4.40 -6.42 7.99
N SER A 16 3.69 -5.30 7.92
CA SER A 16 3.90 -4.15 8.82
C SER A 16 3.42 -4.47 10.24
N ALA A 17 2.36 -5.26 10.39
CA ALA A 17 1.92 -5.81 11.67
C ALA A 17 2.90 -6.85 12.26
N LEU A 18 3.57 -7.62 11.40
CA LEU A 18 4.59 -8.62 11.78
C LEU A 18 6.01 -8.06 11.99
N ALA A 19 6.27 -6.78 11.68
CA ALA A 19 7.57 -6.14 11.94
C ALA A 19 7.72 -5.68 13.40
N LEU A 20 6.62 -5.32 14.05
CA LEU A 20 6.52 -4.83 15.44
C LEU A 20 6.59 -5.88 16.57
N PRO A 21 6.38 -7.20 16.39
CA PRO A 21 6.59 -8.23 17.42
C PRO A 21 8.02 -8.29 17.95
N SER A 22 8.99 -7.68 17.27
CA SER A 22 10.36 -7.54 17.78
C SER A 22 10.49 -6.53 18.94
N LEU A 23 9.48 -5.68 19.17
CA LEU A 23 9.40 -4.74 20.30
C LEU A 23 8.65 -5.31 21.51
N ALA A 24 7.78 -6.29 21.31
CA ALA A 24 7.06 -6.99 22.38
C ALA A 24 7.56 -8.44 22.41
N LEU A 25 8.44 -8.77 23.35
CA LEU A 25 8.91 -10.15 23.56
C LEU A 25 7.71 -11.11 23.80
N GLN A 26 7.19 -11.70 22.73
CA GLN A 26 6.44 -12.96 22.70
C GLN A 26 6.73 -13.69 21.38
N PRO A 27 7.07 -14.98 21.41
CA PRO A 27 7.25 -15.78 20.20
C PRO A 27 5.88 -16.14 19.66
N GLY A 28 5.55 -15.67 18.45
CA GLY A 28 4.27 -15.96 17.83
C GLY A 28 4.35 -15.82 16.32
N PHE A 29 4.67 -16.95 15.68
CA PHE A 29 4.38 -17.36 14.30
C PHE A 29 4.37 -16.29 13.20
N ALA A 30 5.28 -16.48 12.24
CA ALA A 30 5.08 -16.01 10.88
C ALA A 30 3.77 -16.62 10.36
N ALA A 31 2.68 -15.87 10.45
CA ALA A 31 1.42 -16.24 9.84
C ALA A 31 1.61 -16.20 8.32
N ASP A 32 1.41 -17.33 7.66
CA ASP A 32 1.28 -17.34 6.20
C ASP A 32 0.19 -16.34 5.82
N PRO A 33 0.43 -15.43 4.86
CA PRO A 33 -0.58 -14.48 4.45
C PRO A 33 -1.83 -15.25 4.02
N PRO A 34 -3.03 -14.82 4.47
CA PRO A 34 -4.27 -15.52 4.19
C PRO A 34 -4.44 -15.72 2.68
N SER A 35 -4.87 -16.92 2.29
CA SER A 35 -5.12 -17.24 0.90
C SER A 35 -6.16 -16.25 0.32
N PRO A 36 -5.85 -15.51 -0.75
CA PRO A 36 -6.68 -14.39 -1.24
C PRO A 36 -7.97 -14.80 -1.94
N GLN A 37 -8.50 -15.99 -1.68
CA GLN A 37 -9.75 -16.44 -2.26
C GLN A 37 -10.91 -15.68 -1.60
N ARG A 38 -11.13 -14.47 -2.13
CA ARG A 38 -12.26 -13.54 -1.96
C ARG A 38 -12.28 -12.71 -0.67
N SER A 39 -11.24 -11.92 -0.41
CA SER A 39 -11.40 -10.77 0.49
C SER A 39 -12.42 -9.80 -0.11
N SER A 40 -13.57 -9.67 0.56
CA SER A 40 -14.62 -8.72 0.16
C SER A 40 -14.17 -7.27 0.33
N ALA A 41 -13.27 -7.00 1.29
CA ALA A 41 -12.70 -5.69 1.52
C ALA A 41 -11.80 -5.25 0.35
N LEU A 42 -10.97 -6.15 -0.19
CA LEU A 42 -10.13 -5.84 -1.36
C LEU A 42 -10.95 -5.61 -2.63
N GLN A 43 -12.01 -6.38 -2.82
CA GLN A 43 -12.94 -6.14 -3.93
C GLN A 43 -13.62 -4.78 -3.80
N ARG A 44 -14.04 -4.42 -2.58
CA ARG A 44 -14.61 -3.11 -2.29
C ARG A 44 -13.61 -1.99 -2.55
N LEU A 45 -12.40 -2.08 -1.99
CA LEU A 45 -11.32 -1.10 -2.21
C LEU A 45 -11.07 -0.86 -3.70
N GLY A 46 -11.07 -1.93 -4.49
CA GLY A 46 -10.93 -1.82 -5.93
C GLY A 46 -11.99 -0.99 -6.63
N GLN A 47 -13.23 -1.17 -6.20
CA GLN A 47 -14.37 -0.43 -6.74
C GLN A 47 -14.38 1.03 -6.25
N MET A 48 -13.79 1.32 -5.09
CA MET A 48 -13.67 2.66 -4.54
C MET A 48 -12.75 3.56 -5.37
N PHE A 49 -11.72 3.00 -6.01
CA PHE A 49 -10.79 3.79 -6.83
C PHE A 49 -11.40 4.26 -8.15
N SER A 50 -10.90 5.39 -8.67
CA SER A 50 -11.31 5.89 -9.99
C SER A 50 -10.86 4.94 -11.12
N PRO A 51 -11.51 4.99 -12.29
CA PRO A 51 -11.09 4.20 -13.45
C PRO A 51 -9.62 4.42 -13.84
N GLU A 52 -9.10 5.64 -13.68
CA GLU A 52 -7.69 5.96 -13.97
C GLU A 52 -6.74 5.25 -13.01
N ILE A 53 -7.06 5.24 -11.70
CA ILE A 53 -6.27 4.53 -10.68
C ILE A 53 -6.35 3.02 -10.92
N GLN A 54 -7.54 2.49 -11.18
CA GLN A 54 -7.74 1.07 -11.50
C GLN A 54 -6.93 0.66 -12.74
N SER A 55 -6.97 1.45 -13.81
CA SER A 55 -6.19 1.20 -15.03
C SER A 55 -4.68 1.29 -14.79
N THR A 56 -4.24 2.16 -13.89
CA THR A 56 -2.81 2.33 -13.56
C THR A 56 -2.31 1.14 -12.76
N ILE A 57 -3.01 0.76 -11.68
CA ILE A 57 -2.65 -0.41 -10.85
C ILE A 57 -2.77 -1.71 -11.64
N GLY A 58 -3.77 -1.80 -12.52
CA GLY A 58 -4.02 -2.96 -13.38
C GLY A 58 -3.15 -3.02 -14.64
N ALA A 59 -2.21 -2.09 -14.82
CA ALA A 59 -1.36 -2.07 -16.00
C ALA A 59 -0.58 -3.38 -16.15
N CYS A 60 -0.54 -3.91 -17.38
CA CYS A 60 0.19 -5.12 -17.74
C CYS A 60 -0.23 -6.42 -17.02
N LEU A 61 -1.32 -6.46 -16.23
CA LEU A 61 -1.71 -7.67 -15.50
C LEU A 61 -1.85 -8.91 -16.42
N GLU A 62 -2.43 -8.71 -17.60
CA GLU A 62 -2.61 -9.76 -18.61
C GLU A 62 -1.44 -9.85 -19.61
N GLN A 63 -0.44 -8.96 -19.51
CA GLN A 63 0.71 -8.84 -20.42
C GLN A 63 2.05 -9.20 -19.74
N GLY A 64 2.00 -10.14 -18.79
CA GLY A 64 3.21 -10.57 -18.07
C GLY A 64 3.71 -9.58 -17.01
N LYS A 65 2.82 -8.70 -16.51
CA LYS A 65 3.04 -7.74 -15.42
C LYS A 65 4.00 -6.60 -15.78
N VAL A 66 4.10 -5.57 -14.94
CA VAL A 66 4.94 -4.41 -15.26
C VAL A 66 6.42 -4.73 -15.06
N ASP A 67 7.25 -4.37 -16.04
CA ASP A 67 8.70 -4.35 -15.90
C ASP A 67 9.16 -2.92 -15.59
N VAL A 68 9.29 -2.62 -14.30
CA VAL A 68 9.72 -1.29 -13.83
C VAL A 68 11.20 -1.06 -14.16
N ALA A 69 12.03 -2.11 -14.10
CA ALA A 69 13.46 -2.03 -14.39
C ALA A 69 13.77 -1.71 -15.85
N ALA A 70 12.88 -2.07 -16.79
CA ALA A 70 13.00 -1.64 -18.19
C ALA A 70 12.87 -0.11 -18.38
N GLY A 71 12.34 0.60 -17.38
CA GLY A 71 12.12 2.04 -17.44
C GLY A 71 11.02 2.45 -18.42
N PRO A 72 10.87 3.77 -18.68
CA PRO A 72 9.89 4.26 -19.63
C PRO A 72 10.21 3.83 -21.07
N THR A 73 9.18 3.58 -21.87
CA THR A 73 9.30 3.50 -23.33
C THR A 73 9.72 4.84 -23.93
N SER A 74 9.99 4.88 -25.23
CA SER A 74 10.27 6.13 -25.95
C SER A 74 9.13 7.15 -25.87
N SER A 75 7.89 6.71 -25.66
CA SER A 75 6.72 7.56 -25.44
C SER A 75 6.47 7.91 -23.97
N GLY A 76 7.32 7.45 -23.04
CA GLY A 76 7.18 7.68 -21.60
C GLY A 76 6.23 6.71 -20.87
N ALA A 77 5.75 5.66 -21.53
CA ALA A 77 4.81 4.68 -20.96
C ALA A 77 5.52 3.52 -20.25
N VAL A 78 4.79 2.74 -19.45
CA VAL A 78 5.31 1.49 -18.88
C VAL A 78 5.45 0.39 -19.93
N ARG A 79 6.45 -0.47 -19.74
CA ARG A 79 6.64 -1.72 -20.51
C ARG A 79 6.15 -2.91 -19.69
N CYS A 80 5.49 -3.84 -20.37
CA CYS A 80 5.05 -5.09 -19.78
C CYS A 80 6.12 -6.19 -19.94
N GLY A 81 6.08 -7.22 -19.09
CA GLY A 81 7.05 -8.31 -19.07
C GLY A 81 7.07 -9.15 -20.35
N ASP A 82 6.00 -9.15 -21.13
CA ASP A 82 5.96 -9.74 -22.48
C ASP A 82 6.56 -8.84 -23.58
N GLY A 83 7.03 -7.64 -23.23
CA GLY A 83 7.61 -6.65 -24.14
C GLY A 83 6.61 -5.66 -24.75
N SER A 84 5.29 -5.84 -24.51
CA SER A 84 4.27 -4.90 -24.97
C SER A 84 4.31 -3.57 -24.19
N THR A 85 3.63 -2.56 -24.74
CA THR A 85 3.57 -1.22 -24.15
C THR A 85 2.12 -0.85 -23.83
N THR A 86 1.90 -0.13 -22.74
CA THR A 86 0.57 0.38 -22.39
C THR A 86 0.43 1.87 -22.70
N SER A 87 -0.74 2.45 -22.44
CA SER A 87 -0.94 3.91 -22.43
C SER A 87 -0.63 4.56 -21.08
N VAL A 88 -0.31 3.78 -20.04
CA VAL A 88 -0.06 4.28 -18.69
C VAL A 88 1.33 4.90 -18.61
N PRO A 89 1.47 6.18 -18.24
CA PRO A 89 2.77 6.81 -18.07
C PRO A 89 3.59 6.14 -16.98
N TYR A 90 4.89 5.93 -17.22
CA TYR A 90 5.79 5.30 -16.27
C TYR A 90 5.82 6.00 -14.90
N ALA A 91 5.91 7.34 -14.92
CA ALA A 91 5.92 8.13 -13.70
C ALA A 91 4.61 8.00 -12.91
N ALA A 92 3.46 7.97 -13.61
CA ALA A 92 2.15 7.82 -12.99
C ALA A 92 1.98 6.43 -12.35
N TYR A 93 2.49 5.38 -13.01
CA TYR A 93 2.50 4.02 -12.47
C TYR A 93 3.32 3.93 -11.17
N VAL A 94 4.59 4.35 -11.22
CA VAL A 94 5.49 4.28 -10.05
C VAL A 94 4.92 5.10 -8.90
N ALA A 95 4.45 6.33 -9.16
CA ALA A 95 3.85 7.19 -8.14
C ALA A 95 2.61 6.52 -7.51
N THR A 96 1.59 6.22 -8.30
CA THR A 96 0.32 5.65 -7.83
C THR A 96 0.52 4.36 -7.05
N VAL A 97 1.29 3.41 -7.59
CA VAL A 97 1.55 2.12 -6.92
C VAL A 97 2.30 2.34 -5.62
N SER A 98 3.33 3.19 -5.60
CA SER A 98 4.09 3.47 -4.38
C SER A 98 3.25 4.21 -3.33
N ASP A 99 2.38 5.15 -3.70
CA ASP A 99 1.53 5.88 -2.75
C ASP A 99 0.50 4.96 -2.12
N VAL A 100 -0.11 4.10 -2.94
CA VAL A 100 -1.06 3.09 -2.49
C VAL A 100 -0.40 2.09 -1.53
N LEU A 101 0.81 1.63 -1.86
CA LEU A 101 1.62 0.75 -1.01
C LEU A 101 1.98 1.42 0.32
N THR A 102 2.49 2.66 0.27
CA THR A 102 2.83 3.43 1.46
C THR A 102 1.61 3.67 2.34
N ALA A 103 0.47 4.08 1.78
CA ALA A 103 -0.78 4.26 2.52
C ALA A 103 -1.23 2.95 3.19
N SER A 104 -1.12 1.81 2.49
CA SER A 104 -1.45 0.48 3.04
C SER A 104 -0.58 0.13 4.25
N SER A 105 0.72 0.42 4.18
CA SER A 105 1.64 0.24 5.32
C SER A 105 1.29 1.15 6.49
N LEU A 106 1.03 2.43 6.25
CA LEU A 106 0.69 3.40 7.31
C LEU A 106 -0.60 3.02 8.03
N VAL A 107 -1.63 2.60 7.28
CA VAL A 107 -2.86 2.07 7.87
C VAL A 107 -2.58 0.81 8.70
N GLY A 108 -1.71 -0.10 8.21
CA GLY A 108 -1.28 -1.27 8.98
C GLY A 108 -0.58 -0.92 10.30
N PHE A 109 0.40 -0.02 10.27
CA PHE A 109 1.08 0.45 11.49
C PHE A 109 0.10 1.10 12.48
N ARG A 110 -0.78 1.97 11.99
CA ARG A 110 -1.82 2.61 12.81
C ARG A 110 -2.73 1.58 13.46
N ALA A 111 -3.21 0.58 12.71
CA ALA A 111 -4.10 -0.45 13.21
C ALA A 111 -3.44 -1.29 14.32
N VAL A 112 -2.14 -1.60 14.18
CA VAL A 112 -1.36 -2.32 15.20
C VAL A 112 -1.22 -1.50 16.48
N LEU A 113 -0.82 -0.22 16.37
CA LEU A 113 -0.72 0.69 17.53
C LEU A 113 -2.05 0.79 18.29
N GLN A 114 -3.18 0.79 17.58
CA GLN A 114 -4.50 0.82 18.21
C GLN A 114 -4.88 -0.50 18.89
N SER A 115 -4.44 -1.62 18.34
CA SER A 115 -4.71 -2.95 18.89
C SER A 115 -3.80 -3.35 20.06
N ASN A 116 -2.63 -2.70 20.20
CA ASN A 116 -1.61 -3.08 21.18
C ASN A 116 -1.21 -1.88 22.06
N SER A 117 -1.78 -1.83 23.27
CA SER A 117 -1.48 -0.78 24.26
C SER A 117 -0.04 -0.76 24.76
N GLY A 118 0.76 -1.79 24.45
CA GLY A 118 2.17 -1.89 24.79
C GLY A 118 3.12 -1.29 23.76
N VAL A 119 2.64 -0.82 22.61
CA VAL A 119 3.46 -0.22 21.54
C VAL A 119 3.07 1.25 21.37
N SER A 120 4.04 2.15 21.47
CA SER A 120 3.82 3.59 21.28
C SER A 120 4.40 4.06 19.94
N PRO A 121 3.93 5.20 19.40
CA PRO A 121 4.53 5.81 18.21
C PRO A 121 6.03 6.06 18.35
N GLU A 122 6.52 6.38 19.55
CA GLU A 122 7.95 6.56 19.84
C GLU A 122 8.73 5.27 19.70
N MET A 123 8.18 4.12 20.10
CA MET A 123 8.82 2.82 19.90
C MET A 123 8.96 2.47 18.42
N LEU A 124 7.93 2.77 17.62
CA LEU A 124 7.99 2.60 16.18
C LEU A 124 9.06 3.52 15.57
N ARG A 125 9.10 4.80 15.98
CA ARG A 125 10.14 5.74 15.56
C ARG A 125 11.55 5.26 15.92
N MET A 126 11.76 4.75 17.14
CA MET A 126 13.06 4.23 17.55
C MET A 126 13.45 3.00 16.73
N PHE A 127 12.50 2.09 16.47
CA PHE A 127 12.72 0.90 15.66
C PHE A 127 13.13 1.26 14.24
N VAL A 128 12.37 2.09 13.51
CA VAL A 128 12.68 2.43 12.11
C VAL A 128 13.99 3.22 11.95
N ASN A 129 14.42 3.93 12.99
CA ASN A 129 15.70 4.65 13.00
C ASN A 129 16.89 3.76 13.38
N SER A 130 16.66 2.53 13.84
CA SER A 130 17.74 1.57 14.09
C SER A 130 18.20 0.90 12.80
N PRO A 131 19.49 0.51 12.67
CA PRO A 131 19.98 -0.23 11.52
C PRO A 131 19.19 -1.51 11.24
N GLN A 132 18.83 -2.25 12.29
CA GLN A 132 18.03 -3.47 12.21
C GLN A 132 16.60 -3.16 11.73
N GLY A 133 15.94 -2.15 12.29
CA GLY A 133 14.57 -1.82 11.90
C GLY A 133 14.45 -1.31 10.47
N GLY A 134 15.45 -0.57 9.98
CA GLY A 134 15.51 -0.19 8.56
C GLY A 134 15.63 -1.40 7.61
N ILE A 135 16.43 -2.42 7.99
CA ILE A 135 16.55 -3.67 7.24
C ILE A 135 15.23 -4.44 7.25
N VAL A 136 14.63 -4.63 8.43
CA VAL A 136 13.36 -5.35 8.59
C VAL A 136 12.25 -4.66 7.81
N LEU A 137 12.15 -3.33 7.87
CA LEU A 137 11.16 -2.57 7.13
C LEU A 137 11.34 -2.73 5.62
N ARG A 138 12.59 -2.66 5.12
CA ARG A 138 12.87 -2.92 3.70
C ARG A 138 12.44 -4.32 3.28
N GLN A 139 12.81 -5.34 4.05
CA GLN A 139 12.47 -6.73 3.77
C GLN A 139 10.95 -6.96 3.79
N ALA A 140 10.23 -6.33 4.72
CA ALA A 140 8.78 -6.37 4.79
C ALA A 140 8.14 -5.79 3.52
N VAL A 141 8.59 -4.61 3.08
CA VAL A 141 8.12 -3.96 1.85
C VAL A 141 8.45 -4.80 0.60
N GLN A 142 9.69 -5.31 0.48
CA GLN A 142 10.10 -6.18 -0.64
C GLN A 142 9.26 -7.45 -0.71
N THR A 143 9.05 -8.11 0.44
CA THR A 143 8.25 -9.33 0.54
C THR A 143 6.83 -9.06 0.08
N ALA A 144 6.24 -7.97 0.55
CA ALA A 144 4.88 -7.62 0.22
C ALA A 144 4.72 -7.27 -1.27
N ILE A 145 5.65 -6.51 -1.87
CA ILE A 145 5.66 -6.23 -3.32
C ILE A 145 5.81 -7.52 -4.12
N THR A 146 6.66 -8.45 -3.70
CA THR A 146 6.85 -9.74 -4.38
C THR A 146 5.58 -10.59 -4.32
N GLN A 147 4.92 -10.65 -3.16
CA GLN A 147 3.66 -11.37 -2.96
C GLN A 147 2.47 -10.69 -3.63
N SER A 148 2.60 -9.41 -3.95
CA SER A 148 1.54 -8.60 -4.52
C SER A 148 1.11 -9.03 -5.91
N GLU A 149 1.99 -9.72 -6.64
CA GLU A 149 1.81 -10.08 -8.05
C GLU A 149 1.72 -8.88 -9.02
N LEU A 150 2.09 -7.66 -8.61
CA LEU A 150 2.26 -6.50 -9.50
C LEU A 150 3.42 -6.63 -10.49
N LEU A 151 4.44 -7.38 -10.07
CA LEU A 151 5.67 -7.59 -10.83
C LEU A 151 5.82 -9.08 -11.13
N PRO A 152 6.59 -9.44 -12.18
CA PRO A 152 7.00 -10.83 -12.38
C PRO A 152 7.73 -11.33 -11.11
N ALA A 153 7.45 -12.56 -10.68
CA ALA A 153 7.98 -13.10 -9.42
C ALA A 153 9.52 -13.14 -9.36
N THR A 154 10.17 -13.15 -10.52
CA THR A 154 11.64 -13.18 -10.68
C THR A 154 12.24 -11.79 -10.91
N ALA A 155 11.45 -10.71 -10.93
CA ALA A 155 11.89 -9.37 -11.29
C ALA A 155 12.51 -8.62 -10.09
N THR A 156 13.62 -9.11 -9.56
CA THR A 156 14.30 -8.54 -8.38
C THR A 156 14.59 -7.04 -8.53
N ALA A 157 15.13 -6.60 -9.67
CA ALA A 157 15.43 -5.19 -9.91
C ALA A 157 14.18 -4.30 -9.88
N SER A 158 13.06 -4.77 -10.46
CA SER A 158 11.78 -4.05 -10.42
C SER A 158 11.22 -3.97 -9.00
N THR A 159 11.37 -5.05 -8.23
CA THR A 159 10.96 -5.08 -6.81
C THR A 159 11.78 -4.09 -5.99
N ASP A 160 13.09 -4.00 -6.22
CA ASP A 160 13.96 -3.06 -5.51
C ASP A 160 13.60 -1.60 -5.83
N ILE A 161 13.35 -1.28 -7.10
CA ILE A 161 12.92 0.08 -7.50
C ILE A 161 11.62 0.49 -6.80
N LEU A 162 10.59 -0.39 -6.79
CA LEU A 162 9.34 -0.08 -6.10
C LEU A 162 9.52 -0.02 -4.57
N THR A 163 10.36 -0.89 -4.02
CA THR A 163 10.69 -0.87 -2.58
C THR A 163 11.29 0.46 -2.18
N ASP A 164 12.28 0.93 -2.94
CA ASP A 164 12.94 2.21 -2.69
C ASP A 164 11.93 3.36 -2.77
N ALA A 165 11.08 3.37 -3.80
CA ALA A 165 10.03 4.37 -3.97
C ALA A 165 9.03 4.40 -2.79
N VAL A 166 8.65 3.24 -2.26
CA VAL A 166 7.77 3.13 -1.08
C VAL A 166 8.49 3.63 0.16
N LEU A 167 9.74 3.22 0.40
CA LEU A 167 10.50 3.59 1.59
C LEU A 167 10.83 5.07 1.64
N THR A 168 11.10 5.71 0.50
CA THR A 168 11.30 7.17 0.42
C THR A 168 10.10 7.95 0.95
N ARG A 169 8.88 7.42 0.80
CA ARG A 169 7.63 8.04 1.30
C ARG A 169 7.25 7.58 2.70
N LEU A 170 7.49 6.30 2.99
CA LEU A 170 7.09 5.66 4.24
C LEU A 170 7.97 6.10 5.42
N LEU A 171 9.29 6.15 5.24
CA LEU A 171 10.22 6.46 6.34
C LEU A 171 9.96 7.82 6.99
N PRO A 172 9.82 8.95 6.25
CA PRO A 172 9.50 10.23 6.86
C PRO A 172 8.21 10.20 7.68
N SER A 173 7.19 9.48 7.18
CA SER A 173 5.89 9.32 7.84
C SER A 173 5.98 8.52 9.15
N LEU A 174 6.83 7.49 9.20
CA LEU A 174 7.04 6.70 10.43
C LEU A 174 7.98 7.36 11.43
N GLN A 175 8.79 8.32 10.97
CA GLN A 175 9.69 9.08 11.82
C GLN A 175 9.01 10.26 12.51
N ASP A 176 7.90 10.76 11.94
CA ASP A 176 7.04 11.76 12.57
C ASP A 176 5.94 11.07 13.41
N PRO A 177 5.99 11.21 14.76
CA PRO A 177 5.06 10.53 15.66
C PRO A 177 3.59 10.96 15.46
N THR A 178 3.35 12.11 14.83
CA THR A 178 1.99 12.65 14.64
C THR A 178 1.32 12.18 13.35
N THR A 179 2.08 11.61 12.41
CA THR A 179 1.56 11.23 11.10
C THR A 179 0.50 10.14 11.19
N LEU A 180 0.69 9.14 12.05
CA LEU A 180 -0.27 8.03 12.17
C LEU A 180 -1.59 8.47 12.83
N ASP A 181 -1.53 9.45 13.74
CA ASP A 181 -2.71 10.02 14.38
C ASP A 181 -3.52 10.88 13.40
N THR A 182 -2.82 11.64 12.55
CA THR A 182 -3.43 12.54 11.56
C THR A 182 -3.67 11.90 10.19
N LEU A 183 -3.28 10.62 10.01
CA LEU A 183 -3.33 9.89 8.74
C LEU A 183 -4.72 9.89 8.09
N LEU A 184 -5.76 9.83 8.92
CA LEU A 184 -7.15 9.76 8.46
C LEU A 184 -7.86 11.13 8.44
N GLY A 185 -7.13 12.21 8.75
CA GLY A 185 -7.69 13.56 8.88
C GLY A 185 -8.66 13.69 10.06
N THR A 186 -9.45 14.77 10.06
CA THR A 186 -10.57 14.93 11.00
C THR A 186 -11.77 14.06 10.57
N PRO A 187 -12.74 13.79 11.45
CA PRO A 187 -13.96 13.05 11.08
C PRO A 187 -14.73 13.66 9.90
N GLU A 188 -14.76 14.99 9.79
CA GLU A 188 -15.40 15.71 8.69
C GLU A 188 -14.65 15.49 7.37
N GLN A 189 -13.32 15.60 7.41
CA GLN A 189 -12.47 15.34 6.25
C GLN A 189 -12.57 13.87 5.80
N TYR A 190 -12.51 12.93 6.74
CA TYR A 190 -12.70 11.51 6.50
C TYR A 190 -14.01 11.24 5.77
N SER A 191 -15.13 11.74 6.31
CA SER A 191 -16.46 11.57 5.74
C SER A 191 -16.59 12.19 4.35
N GLN A 192 -15.90 13.31 4.11
CA GLN A 192 -15.87 13.95 2.79
C GLN A 192 -15.10 13.08 1.78
N VAL A 193 -13.92 12.59 2.13
CA VAL A 193 -13.13 11.69 1.28
C VAL A 193 -13.88 10.41 0.96
N VAL A 194 -14.52 9.78 1.94
CA VAL A 194 -15.32 8.56 1.71
C VAL A 194 -16.40 8.81 0.66
N ARG A 195 -17.15 9.91 0.78
CA ARG A 195 -18.25 10.26 -0.12
C ARG A 195 -17.79 10.70 -1.51
N GLU A 196 -16.67 11.41 -1.61
CA GLU A 196 -16.24 12.03 -2.86
C GLU A 196 -15.16 11.24 -3.61
N PHE A 197 -14.19 10.67 -2.87
CA PHE A 197 -13.03 10.00 -3.45
C PHE A 197 -13.17 8.47 -3.43
N CYS A 198 -13.68 7.89 -2.33
CA CYS A 198 -13.80 6.43 -2.20
C CYS A 198 -15.15 5.87 -2.67
N THR A 199 -16.12 6.69 -3.07
CA THR A 199 -17.44 6.18 -3.52
C THR A 199 -17.39 5.82 -5.00
N ALA A 200 -17.72 4.58 -5.34
CA ALA A 200 -17.61 4.06 -6.70
C ALA A 200 -18.54 4.79 -7.72
N PRO A 201 -18.05 5.14 -8.93
CA PRO A 201 -16.63 5.21 -9.29
C PRO A 201 -15.96 6.41 -8.59
N GLY A 202 -14.81 6.16 -7.96
CA GLY A 202 -14.10 7.19 -7.21
C GLY A 202 -13.65 8.36 -8.09
N MET A 203 -13.35 9.48 -7.44
CA MET A 203 -12.77 10.67 -8.06
C MET A 203 -11.27 10.45 -8.38
N SER A 204 -10.77 11.05 -9.46
CA SER A 204 -9.32 11.07 -9.73
C SER A 204 -8.55 11.87 -8.67
N VAL A 205 -7.25 11.59 -8.53
CA VAL A 205 -6.39 12.29 -7.57
C VAL A 205 -6.30 13.79 -7.88
N GLU A 206 -6.23 14.16 -9.17
CA GLU A 206 -6.18 15.54 -9.63
C GLU A 206 -7.43 16.33 -9.24
N GLN A 207 -8.60 15.72 -9.40
CA GLN A 207 -9.86 16.32 -8.97
C GLN A 207 -9.90 16.45 -7.45
N ALA A 208 -9.46 15.43 -6.71
CA ALA A 208 -9.45 15.43 -5.26
C ALA A 208 -8.56 16.53 -4.68
N LYS A 209 -7.35 16.74 -5.23
CA LYS A 209 -6.42 17.81 -4.83
C LYS A 209 -7.04 19.21 -4.90
N SER A 210 -7.99 19.44 -5.80
CA SER A 210 -8.66 20.73 -5.97
C SER A 210 -9.81 20.98 -4.98
N ARG A 211 -10.27 19.94 -4.26
CA ARG A 211 -11.51 19.97 -3.46
C ARG A 211 -11.31 19.53 -2.01
N LEU A 212 -10.36 18.65 -1.76
CA LEU A 212 -10.12 18.01 -0.48
C LEU A 212 -8.80 18.53 0.09
N PRO A 213 -8.78 19.07 1.33
CA PRO A 213 -7.59 19.63 1.95
C PRO A 213 -6.69 18.54 2.55
N LEU A 214 -6.44 17.47 1.80
CA LEU A 214 -5.63 16.32 2.21
C LEU A 214 -4.65 15.93 1.10
N ASN A 215 -3.51 15.36 1.50
CA ASN A 215 -2.53 14.86 0.54
C ASN A 215 -2.94 13.48 -0.02
N GLU A 216 -2.29 13.07 -1.12
CA GLU A 216 -2.61 11.82 -1.83
C GLU A 216 -2.52 10.58 -0.92
N LEU A 217 -1.52 10.51 -0.05
CA LEU A 217 -1.35 9.40 0.89
C LEU A 217 -2.54 9.28 1.85
N GLN A 218 -3.04 10.41 2.38
CA GLN A 218 -4.22 10.42 3.25
C GLN A 218 -5.48 10.01 2.49
N LEU A 219 -5.66 10.43 1.23
CA LEU A 219 -6.78 10.01 0.40
C LEU A 219 -6.81 8.48 0.22
N TYR A 220 -5.68 7.88 -0.15
CA TYR A 220 -5.56 6.43 -0.26
C TYR A 220 -5.75 5.71 1.08
N ALA A 221 -5.15 6.24 2.16
CA ALA A 221 -5.25 5.64 3.49
C ALA A 221 -6.71 5.58 3.98
N ILE A 222 -7.50 6.62 3.72
CA ILE A 222 -8.93 6.65 4.05
C ILE A 222 -9.71 5.59 3.27
N CYS A 223 -9.49 5.44 1.95
CA CYS A 223 -10.18 4.38 1.21
C CYS A 223 -9.77 2.97 1.69
N ILE A 224 -8.49 2.77 2.02
CA ILE A 224 -8.00 1.49 2.56
C ILE A 224 -8.66 1.19 3.92
N GLN A 225 -8.74 2.18 4.81
CA GLN A 225 -9.44 2.05 6.09
C GLN A 225 -10.93 1.75 5.88
N GLU A 226 -11.62 2.56 5.07
CA GLU A 226 -13.06 2.44 4.81
C GLU A 226 -13.44 1.11 4.14
N SER A 227 -12.55 0.57 3.31
CA SER A 227 -12.79 -0.71 2.66
C SER A 227 -12.86 -1.88 3.63
N GLY A 228 -12.29 -1.74 4.84
CA GLY A 228 -12.19 -2.80 5.85
C GLY A 228 -11.00 -3.73 5.65
N VAL A 229 -10.06 -3.42 4.75
CA VAL A 229 -8.88 -4.25 4.48
C VAL A 229 -8.00 -4.38 5.73
N ALA A 230 -7.85 -3.30 6.49
CA ALA A 230 -7.08 -3.30 7.72
C ALA A 230 -7.66 -4.26 8.78
N ASP A 231 -8.98 -4.25 8.95
CA ASP A 231 -9.68 -5.10 9.91
C ASP A 231 -9.62 -6.58 9.52
N GLU A 232 -9.76 -6.87 8.22
CA GLU A 232 -9.64 -8.23 7.69
C GLU A 232 -8.25 -8.80 7.94
N VAL A 233 -7.21 -7.98 7.74
CA VAL A 233 -5.82 -8.33 7.99
C VAL A 233 -5.53 -8.60 9.47
N LEU A 234 -5.96 -7.71 10.38
CA LEU A 234 -5.75 -7.90 11.82
C LEU A 234 -6.44 -9.18 12.34
N ARG A 235 -7.65 -9.47 11.84
CA ARG A 235 -8.39 -10.70 12.20
C ARG A 235 -7.66 -11.98 11.75
N LEU A 236 -6.90 -11.91 10.65
CA LEU A 236 -6.20 -13.06 10.07
C LEU A 236 -4.79 -13.24 10.65
N GLY A 237 -4.11 -12.17 11.05
CA GLY A 237 -2.80 -12.23 11.72
C GLY A 237 -2.87 -12.55 13.23
N GLY A 238 -4.04 -12.45 13.86
CA GLY A 238 -4.28 -12.81 15.26
C GLY A 238 -4.76 -14.25 15.50
N ARG A 239 -4.68 -15.12 14.49
CA ARG A 239 -4.97 -16.55 14.57
C ARG A 239 -3.71 -17.36 14.32
#